data_AF-A0AAD9X595-F1
#
_entry.id   AF-A0AAD9X595-F1
#
_cell.length_a   1.000
_cell.length_b   1.000
_cell.length_c   1.000
_cell.angle_alpha   90.00
_cell.angle_beta   90.00
_cell.angle_gamma   90.00
#
_symmetry.space_group_name_H-M   'P 1'
#
loop_
_entity.id
_entity.type
_entity.pdbx_description
1 polymer ?
#
loop_
_entity_poly.entity_id
_entity_poly.type
_entity_poly.pdbx_seq_one_letter_code
_entity_poly.pdbx_strand_id
1 'polypeptide(L)' 'MAFVVRKLGSNITEAQVMQFTVKQVSPYKQIRRVAFIDSIPKSHSVKILRRELVDRALFANFSTSS' A
#
# COMPACT_ATOMS: atom_id res chain seq x y z
N MET A 1 -5.35 4.16 2.04
CA MET A 1 -4.01 3.91 1.47
C MET A 1 -3.80 2.41 1.43
N ALA A 2 -3.18 1.87 0.38
CA ALA A 2 -2.83 0.45 0.29
C ALA A 2 -1.31 0.27 0.27
N PHE A 3 -0.84 -0.86 0.79
CA PHE A 3 0.57 -1.22 0.82
C PHE A 3 0.78 -2.46 -0.02
N VAL A 4 1.74 -2.40 -0.94
CA VAL A 4 2.02 -3.47 -1.90
C VAL A 4 3.50 -3.82 -1.86
N VAL A 5 3.81 -5.11 -1.75
CA VAL A 5 5.17 -5.62 -1.93
C VAL A 5 5.30 -6.10 -3.37
N ARG A 6 6.30 -5.59 -4.09
CA ARG A 6 6.58 -6.04 -5.47
C ARG A 6 7.37 -7.34 -5.42
N LYS A 7 7.05 -8.25 -6.33
CA LYS A 7 7.92 -9.41 -6.57
C LYS A 7 9.20 -8.95 -7.28
N LEU A 8 10.33 -9.58 -6.98
CA LEU A 8 11.60 -9.34 -7.68
C LEU A 8 11.40 -9.43 -9.19
N GLY A 9 11.92 -8.44 -9.93
CA GLY A 9 11.78 -8.31 -11.38
C GLY A 9 10.44 -7.73 -11.87
N SER A 10 9.50 -7.38 -10.96
CA SER A 10 8.23 -6.76 -11.36
C SER A 10 8.33 -5.23 -11.36
N ASN A 11 8.03 -4.60 -12.50
CA ASN A 11 7.97 -3.14 -12.65
C ASN A 11 6.53 -2.63 -12.67
N ILE A 12 5.76 -2.95 -11.61
CA ILE A 12 4.36 -2.53 -11.48
C ILE A 12 4.31 -1.10 -10.94
N THR A 13 3.59 -0.22 -11.62
CA THR A 13 3.41 1.18 -11.19
C THR A 13 2.17 1.39 -10.32
N GLU A 14 2.13 2.51 -9.61
CA GLU A 14 0.99 2.89 -8.76
C GLU A 14 -0.31 3.00 -9.58
N ALA A 15 -0.22 3.66 -10.74
CA ALA A 15 -1.33 3.84 -11.67
C ALA A 15 -1.90 2.51 -12.17
N GLN A 16 -1.03 1.54 -12.49
CA GLN A 16 -1.48 0.21 -12.92
C GLN A 16 -2.25 -0.53 -11.81
N VAL A 17 -1.79 -0.45 -10.56
CA VAL A 17 -2.50 -1.08 -9.42
C VAL A 17 -3.86 -0.42 -9.21
N MET A 18 -3.91 0.91 -9.24
CA MET A 18 -5.16 1.66 -9.07
C MET A 18 -6.14 1.36 -10.21
N GLN A 19 -5.70 1.41 -11.47
CA GLN A 19 -6.54 1.13 -12.64
C GLN A 19 -7.05 -0.31 -12.65
N PHE A 20 -6.22 -1.28 -12.25
CA PHE A 20 -6.66 -2.66 -12.09
C PHE A 20 -7.74 -2.78 -11.00
N THR A 21 -7.54 -2.13 -9.86
CA THR A 21 -8.51 -2.16 -8.75
C THR A 21 -9.84 -1.55 -9.17
N VAL A 22 -9.82 -0.41 -9.87
CA VAL A 22 -11.03 0.29 -10.36
C VAL A 22 -11.92 -0.60 -11.21
N LYS A 23 -11.33 -1.51 -12.01
CA LYS A 23 -12.08 -2.46 -12.85
C LYS A 23 -12.71 -3.61 -12.06
N GLN A 24 -12.15 -3.94 -10.88
CA GLN A 24 -12.55 -5.10 -10.10
C GLN A 24 -13.46 -4.78 -8.91
N VAL A 25 -13.43 -3.53 -8.42
CA VAL A 25 -14.20 -3.12 -7.23
C VAL A 25 -15.12 -1.95 -7.54
N SER A 26 -16.24 -1.90 -6.83
CA SER A 26 -17.17 -0.78 -6.88
C SER A 26 -16.49 0.54 -6.46
N PRO A 27 -16.95 1.70 -6.94
CA PRO A 27 -16.30 3.00 -6.74
C PRO A 27 -15.94 3.33 -5.29
N TYR A 28 -16.81 2.96 -4.34
CA TYR A 28 -16.61 3.25 -2.92
C TYR A 28 -15.49 2.43 -2.25
N LYS A 29 -15.07 1.29 -2.85
CA LYS A 29 -13.96 0.45 -2.36
C LYS A 29 -12.64 0.72 -3.08
N GLN A 30 -12.61 1.69 -3.98
CA GLN A 30 -11.41 1.97 -4.75
C GLN A 30 -10.30 2.55 -3.88
N ILE A 31 -9.08 2.09 -4.15
CA ILE A 31 -7.88 2.54 -3.46
C ILE A 31 -7.46 3.89 -4.06
N ARG A 32 -7.25 4.90 -3.21
CA ARG A 32 -6.90 6.26 -3.62
C ARG A 32 -5.40 6.57 -3.61
N ARG A 33 -4.61 5.78 -2.87
CA ARG A 33 -3.16 5.95 -2.68
C ARG A 33 -2.55 4.59 -2.47
N VAL A 34 -1.45 4.29 -3.15
CA VAL A 34 -0.72 3.03 -3.00
C VAL A 34 0.74 3.35 -2.65
N ALA A 35 1.27 2.71 -1.62
CA ALA A 35 2.70 2.77 -1.30
C ALA A 35 3.33 1.40 -1.56
N PHE A 36 4.50 1.42 -2.19
CA PHE A 36 5.32 0.23 -2.34
C PHE A 36 6.29 0.13 -1.17
N ILE A 37 6.34 -1.05 -0.56
CA ILE A 37 7.23 -1.35 0.57
C ILE A 37 7.97 -2.64 0.30
N ASP A 38 9.15 -2.80 0.87
CA ASP A 38 9.96 -4.01 0.68
C ASP A 38 9.36 -5.24 1.36
N SER A 39 8.70 -5.05 2.50
CA SER A 39 8.05 -6.13 3.25
C SER A 39 6.84 -5.65 4.06
N ILE A 40 5.84 -6.52 4.18
CA ILE A 40 4.71 -6.30 5.08
C ILE A 40 5.20 -6.56 6.52
N PRO A 41 5.04 -5.61 7.45
CA PRO A 41 5.44 -5.81 8.83
C PRO A 41 4.59 -6.92 9.47
N LYS A 42 5.28 -7.90 10.03
CA LYS A 42 4.68 -9.05 10.70
C LYS A 42 5.33 -9.25 12.05
N SER A 43 4.52 -9.71 13.01
CA SER A 43 5.01 -10.22 14.28
C SER A 43 5.84 -11.49 14.08
N HIS A 44 6.63 -11.88 15.08
CA HIS A 44 7.28 -13.21 15.14
C HIS A 44 6.31 -14.38 14.91
N SER A 45 5.02 -14.18 15.19
CA SER A 45 3.94 -15.14 14.92
C SER A 45 3.21 -14.91 13.58
N VAL A 46 3.87 -14.29 12.58
CA VAL A 46 3.36 -14.04 11.20
C VAL A 46 2.13 -13.11 11.11
N LYS A 47 1.52 -12.73 12.24
CA LYS A 47 0.41 -11.77 12.30
C LYS A 47 0.81 -10.44 11.68
N ILE A 48 0.00 -9.94 10.75
CA ILE A 48 0.22 -8.64 10.11
C ILE A 48 0.00 -7.53 11.15
N LEU A 49 1.00 -6.68 11.33
CA LEU A 49 0.95 -5.55 12.27
C LEU A 49 0.24 -4.36 11.62
N ARG A 50 -1.09 -4.40 11.61
CA ARG A 50 -1.92 -3.32 11.01
C ARG A 50 -1.67 -1.95 11.63
N ARG A 51 -1.37 -1.88 12.94
CA ARG A 51 -1.07 -0.61 13.62
C ARG A 51 0.12 0.10 12.99
N GLU A 52 1.18 -0.64 12.69
CA GLU A 52 2.38 -0.08 12.07
C GLU A 52 2.12 0.38 10.63
N LEU A 53 1.29 -0.36 9.89
CA LEU A 53 0.86 0.07 8.55
C LEU A 53 0.02 1.36 8.60
N VAL A 54 -0.86 1.50 9.59
CA VAL A 54 -1.63 2.75 9.80
C VAL A 54 -0.70 3.88 10.16
N ASP A 55 0.24 3.66 11.08
CA ASP A 55 1.24 4.63 11.51
C ASP A 55 2.09 5.14 10.32
N ARG A 56 2.62 4.22 9.50
CA ARG A 56 3.32 4.57 8.25
C ARG A 56 2.44 5.39 7.29
N ALA A 57 1.15 5.08 7.19
CA ALA A 57 0.23 5.84 6.35
C ALA A 57 0.01 7.27 6.88
N LEU A 58 -0.03 7.44 8.20
CA LEU A 58 -0.12 8.75 8.84
C LEU A 58 1.18 9.53 8.63
N PHE A 59 2.35 8.93 8.86
CA PHE A 59 3.65 9.57 8.66
C PHE A 59 3.89 10.02 7.21
N ALA A 60 3.48 9.20 6.23
CA ALA A 60 3.61 9.53 4.81
C ALA A 60 2.78 10.76 4.38
N ASN A 61 1.84 11.24 5.20
CA ASN A 61 1.14 12.49 4.92
C ASN A 61 1.94 13.74 5.31
N PHE A 62 2.94 13.62 6.19
CA PHE A 62 3.69 14.78 6.69
C PHE A 62 4.92 15.12 5.84
N SER A 63 5.45 14.15 5.08
CA SER A 63 6.72 14.29 4.33
C SER A 63 6.64 15.06 3.01
N THR A 64 5.45 15.45 2.53
CA THR A 64 5.29 16.20 1.26
C THR A 64 5.44 17.72 1.45
N SER A 65 5.86 18.17 2.63
CA SER A 65 6.04 19.59 2.98
C SER A 65 7.53 19.93 3.10
N SER A 66 8.30 19.84 2.02
CA SER A 66 9.68 20.37 1.95
C SER A 66 10.06 20.63 0.50
#